data_AF-A0A8R1HR22-F1
#
_entry.id   AF-A0A8R1HR22-F1
#
_cell.length_a   1.000
_cell.length_b   1.000
_cell.length_c   1.000
_cell.angle_alpha   90.00
_cell.angle_beta   90.00
_cell.angle_gamma   90.00
#
_symmetry.space_group_name_H-M   'P 1'
#
loop_
_entity.id
_entity.type
_entity.pdbx_description
1 polymer ?
#
loop_
_entity_poly.entity_id
_entity_poly.type
_entity_poly.pdbx_seq_one_letter_code
_entity_poly.pdbx_strand_id
1 'polypeptide(L)'
;MISWKIFILAVCLRFTLVSGKDCVPTTLNELDTDCHTISGKTLTIQNVEDKKELKETLKNVRTIKEGVLVIDTDWEVFDLLENVDNIYNSKGPALVFSQNKRLKRIKLNSLANLRGKGHAVEFVNDNFPSAAYESSESLSDLREMEKAANRANSKPVCSPDFMKIVKPETEESDPFTIVFLVFAVIFAIVDVALAALLIRQYTKNKSGGEKTKKKKNKKEDKKGKKDGKKKETQKDK
;
A
#
# COMPACT_ATOMS: atom_id res chain seq x y z
N MET A 1 7.28 -43.17 -57.78
CA MET A 1 7.27 -41.69 -57.62
C MET A 1 5.96 -41.28 -56.98
N ILE A 2 5.92 -41.22 -55.65
CA ILE A 2 4.73 -40.79 -54.90
C ILE A 2 4.68 -39.27 -55.00
N SER A 3 3.60 -38.77 -55.60
CA SER A 3 3.42 -37.36 -55.95
C SER A 3 3.51 -36.46 -54.71
N TRP A 4 4.43 -35.50 -54.73
CA TRP A 4 4.60 -34.43 -53.73
C TRP A 4 3.27 -33.77 -53.33
N LYS A 5 2.29 -33.74 -54.24
CA LYS A 5 0.95 -33.20 -54.01
C LYS A 5 0.16 -33.96 -52.94
N ILE A 6 0.42 -35.26 -52.74
CA ILE A 6 -0.25 -36.08 -51.71
C ILE A 6 0.31 -35.74 -50.31
N PHE A 7 1.59 -35.37 -50.23
CA PHE A 7 2.22 -34.98 -48.97
C PHE A 7 1.70 -33.62 -48.46
N ILE A 8 1.47 -32.65 -49.35
CA ILE A 8 0.86 -31.36 -48.98
C ILE A 8 -0.58 -31.56 -48.48
N LEU A 9 -1.37 -32.42 -49.13
CA LEU A 9 -2.74 -32.68 -48.70
C LEU A 9 -2.82 -33.34 -47.31
N ALA A 10 -1.89 -34.25 -47.00
CA ALA A 10 -1.81 -34.91 -45.70
C ALA A 10 -1.31 -33.99 -44.56
N VAL A 11 -0.45 -33.01 -44.88
CA VAL A 11 0.01 -31.99 -43.93
C VAL A 11 -1.10 -30.96 -43.64
N CYS A 12 -1.89 -30.58 -44.64
CA CYS A 12 -3.05 -29.69 -44.42
C CYS A 12 -4.19 -30.35 -43.64
N LEU A 13 -4.36 -31.69 -43.72
CA LEU A 13 -5.42 -32.41 -43.01
C LEU A 13 -5.16 -32.61 -41.51
N ARG A 14 -3.99 -32.21 -40.99
CA ARG A 14 -3.66 -32.26 -39.55
C ARG A 14 -4.07 -31.00 -38.78
N PHE A 15 -4.61 -29.98 -39.44
CA PHE A 15 -5.38 -28.95 -38.76
C PHE A 15 -6.75 -29.51 -38.42
N THR A 16 -6.79 -30.46 -37.48
CA THR A 16 -8.01 -30.73 -36.73
C THR A 16 -8.41 -29.40 -36.09
N LEU A 17 -9.46 -28.77 -36.61
CA LEU A 17 -10.19 -27.73 -35.90
C LEU A 17 -10.52 -28.32 -34.53
N VAL A 18 -9.76 -27.96 -33.51
CA VAL A 18 -10.15 -28.21 -32.13
C VAL A 18 -11.33 -27.29 -31.91
N SER A 19 -12.53 -27.83 -32.12
CA SER A 19 -13.77 -27.16 -31.78
C SER A 19 -13.81 -27.10 -30.26
N GLY A 20 -13.19 -26.07 -29.71
CA GLY A 20 -13.07 -25.89 -28.27
C GLY A 20 -14.44 -25.79 -27.62
N LYS A 21 -14.59 -26.37 -26.43
CA LYS A 21 -15.83 -26.29 -25.66
C LYS A 21 -15.97 -24.92 -25.01
N ASP A 22 -17.15 -24.34 -25.16
CA ASP A 22 -17.56 -23.12 -24.47
C ASP A 22 -18.15 -23.49 -23.10
N CYS A 23 -17.66 -22.83 -22.05
CA CYS A 23 -18.04 -23.08 -20.67
C CYS A 23 -18.59 -21.80 -20.03
N VAL A 24 -19.52 -21.98 -19.10
CA VAL A 24 -20.10 -20.90 -18.30
C VAL A 24 -19.99 -21.29 -16.82
N PRO A 25 -18.76 -21.34 -16.27
CA PRO A 25 -18.55 -21.76 -14.89
C PRO A 25 -19.22 -20.77 -13.93
N THR A 26 -19.80 -21.29 -12.84
CA THR A 26 -20.23 -20.45 -11.72
C THR A 26 -19.09 -20.25 -10.73
N THR A 27 -18.23 -21.25 -10.60
CA THR A 27 -17.00 -21.22 -9.80
C THR A 27 -15.83 -21.82 -10.59
N LEU A 28 -14.58 -21.47 -10.22
CA LEU A 28 -13.39 -22.01 -10.89
C LEU A 28 -13.29 -23.55 -10.80
N ASN A 29 -13.85 -24.13 -9.75
CA ASN A 29 -13.84 -25.57 -9.52
C ASN A 29 -14.83 -26.34 -10.43
N GLU A 30 -15.77 -25.64 -11.07
CA GLU A 30 -16.72 -26.20 -12.04
C GLU A 30 -16.18 -26.18 -13.47
N LEU A 31 -14.96 -25.68 -13.67
CA LEU A 31 -14.38 -25.60 -15.00
C LEU A 31 -13.95 -26.99 -15.47
N ASP A 32 -14.53 -27.43 -16.57
CA ASP A 32 -14.16 -28.70 -17.19
C ASP A 32 -12.74 -28.61 -17.78
N THR A 33 -12.00 -29.72 -17.71
CA THR A 33 -10.63 -29.84 -18.23
C THR A 33 -10.56 -29.65 -19.75
N ASP A 34 -11.64 -29.87 -20.49
CA ASP A 34 -11.73 -29.65 -21.94
C ASP A 34 -12.15 -28.22 -22.33
N CYS A 35 -12.29 -27.32 -21.33
CA CYS A 35 -12.72 -25.96 -21.56
C CYS A 35 -11.70 -25.15 -22.35
N HIS A 36 -12.14 -24.55 -23.46
CA HIS A 36 -11.30 -23.68 -24.30
C HIS A 36 -11.76 -22.22 -24.25
N THR A 37 -13.07 -22.00 -24.10
CA THR A 37 -13.65 -20.66 -24.00
C THR A 37 -14.43 -20.54 -22.71
N ILE A 38 -14.09 -19.57 -21.87
CA ILE A 38 -14.91 -19.16 -20.73
C ILE A 38 -15.81 -18.01 -21.17
N SER A 39 -17.09 -18.07 -20.82
CA SER A 39 -18.06 -17.03 -21.17
C SER A 39 -19.21 -16.90 -20.18
N GLY A 40 -20.03 -15.88 -20.36
CA GLY A 40 -21.28 -15.62 -19.64
C GLY A 40 -21.11 -14.78 -18.37
N LYS A 41 -19.97 -14.90 -17.68
CA LYS A 41 -19.66 -14.16 -16.44
C LYS A 41 -18.17 -13.85 -16.34
N THR A 42 -17.84 -12.76 -15.64
CA THR A 42 -16.45 -12.41 -15.30
C THR A 42 -15.83 -13.50 -14.45
N LEU A 43 -14.62 -13.92 -14.82
CA LEU A 43 -13.87 -14.93 -14.09
C LEU A 43 -13.26 -14.30 -12.84
N THR A 44 -13.79 -14.62 -11.66
CA THR A 44 -13.23 -14.14 -10.39
C THR A 44 -12.22 -15.14 -9.83
N ILE A 45 -11.02 -14.65 -9.55
CA ILE A 45 -9.92 -15.39 -8.91
C ILE A 45 -9.66 -14.72 -7.57
N GLN A 46 -10.00 -15.41 -6.48
CA GLN A 46 -9.85 -14.92 -5.12
C GLN A 46 -9.44 -16.08 -4.20
N ASN A 47 -8.49 -15.81 -3.30
CA ASN A 47 -8.14 -16.67 -2.16
C ASN A 47 -8.08 -18.18 -2.49
N VAL A 48 -7.25 -18.55 -3.48
CA VAL A 48 -7.14 -19.94 -3.95
C VAL A 48 -6.04 -20.66 -3.16
N GLU A 49 -6.42 -21.73 -2.45
CA GLU A 49 -5.50 -22.52 -1.61
C GLU A 49 -4.47 -23.28 -2.45
N ASP A 50 -4.88 -23.90 -3.56
CA ASP A 50 -3.99 -24.61 -4.48
C ASP A 50 -3.93 -23.92 -5.86
N LYS A 51 -2.96 -23.01 -5.98
CA LYS A 51 -2.66 -22.31 -7.24
C LYS A 51 -2.27 -23.28 -8.37
N LYS A 52 -1.68 -24.43 -8.06
CA LYS A 52 -1.19 -25.40 -9.06
C LYS A 52 -2.35 -26.15 -9.70
N GLU A 53 -3.32 -26.59 -8.89
CA GLU A 53 -4.55 -27.21 -9.38
C GLU A 53 -5.28 -26.28 -10.34
N LEU A 54 -5.47 -25.02 -9.94
CA LEU A 54 -6.12 -24.02 -10.78
C LEU A 54 -5.37 -23.76 -12.09
N LYS A 55 -4.04 -23.77 -12.05
CA LYS A 55 -3.21 -23.62 -13.26
C LYS A 55 -3.43 -24.77 -14.24
N GLU A 56 -3.56 -26.01 -13.76
CA GLU A 56 -3.85 -27.16 -14.62
C GLU A 56 -5.27 -27.08 -15.20
N THR A 57 -6.25 -26.67 -14.40
CA THR A 57 -7.63 -26.46 -14.84
C THR A 57 -7.75 -25.42 -15.96
N LEU A 58 -6.96 -24.33 -15.90
CA LEU A 58 -6.98 -23.26 -16.89
C LEU A 58 -6.07 -23.51 -18.11
N LYS A 59 -5.33 -24.62 -18.13
CA LYS A 59 -4.28 -24.90 -19.12
C LYS A 59 -4.77 -24.93 -20.57
N ASN A 60 -5.99 -25.40 -20.79
CA ASN A 60 -6.59 -25.52 -22.13
C ASN A 60 -7.40 -24.28 -22.53
N VAL A 61 -7.64 -23.36 -21.59
CA VAL A 61 -8.40 -22.15 -21.86
C VAL A 61 -7.58 -21.22 -22.75
N ARG A 62 -8.17 -20.84 -23.89
CA ARG A 62 -7.58 -19.92 -24.87
C ARG A 62 -8.29 -18.59 -24.91
N THR A 63 -9.59 -18.57 -24.61
CA THR A 63 -10.41 -17.36 -24.69
C THR A 63 -11.23 -17.17 -23.43
N ILE A 64 -11.22 -15.95 -22.89
CA ILE A 64 -12.09 -15.54 -21.80
C ILE A 64 -12.94 -14.37 -22.29
N LYS A 65 -14.25 -14.59 -22.35
CA LYS A 65 -15.27 -13.58 -22.59
C LYS A 65 -15.75 -13.11 -21.20
N GLU A 66 -16.14 -11.84 -21.09
CA GLU A 66 -16.55 -11.17 -19.84
C GLU A 66 -15.43 -10.83 -18.84
N GLY A 67 -14.17 -10.98 -19.22
CA GLY A 67 -13.00 -10.50 -18.47
C GLY A 67 -12.66 -11.30 -17.21
N VAL A 68 -11.65 -10.82 -16.49
CA VAL A 68 -11.10 -11.47 -15.29
C VAL A 68 -10.95 -10.46 -14.15
N LEU A 69 -11.36 -10.86 -12.95
CA LEU A 69 -11.14 -10.14 -11.70
C LEU A 69 -10.22 -10.96 -10.81
N VAL A 70 -9.03 -10.44 -10.49
CA VAL A 70 -8.10 -11.02 -9.53
C VAL A 70 -8.12 -10.16 -8.28
N ILE A 71 -8.63 -10.69 -7.17
CA ILE A 71 -8.90 -9.91 -5.97
C ILE A 71 -8.34 -10.56 -4.71
N ASP A 72 -7.75 -9.73 -3.85
CA ASP A 72 -7.32 -10.09 -2.50
C ASP A 72 -6.48 -11.37 -2.45
N THR A 73 -5.49 -11.46 -3.35
CA THR A 73 -4.50 -12.53 -3.37
C THR A 73 -3.18 -12.07 -2.74
N ASP A 74 -2.44 -13.01 -2.16
CA ASP A 74 -1.13 -12.79 -1.54
C ASP A 74 0.04 -13.14 -2.48
N TRP A 75 -0.25 -13.39 -3.75
CA TRP A 75 0.72 -13.86 -4.73
C TRP A 75 1.65 -12.75 -5.20
N GLU A 76 2.94 -13.07 -5.32
CA GLU A 76 3.90 -12.16 -5.96
C GLU A 76 3.86 -12.24 -7.49
N VAL A 77 3.45 -13.38 -8.02
CA VAL A 77 3.42 -13.66 -9.47
C VAL A 77 2.04 -14.19 -9.83
N PHE A 78 1.38 -13.53 -10.77
CA PHE A 78 0.18 -14.02 -11.43
C PHE A 78 0.54 -14.63 -12.79
N ASP A 79 0.40 -15.95 -12.93
CA ASP A 79 0.75 -16.73 -14.12
C ASP A 79 -0.28 -17.82 -14.45
N LEU A 80 -1.50 -17.70 -13.90
CA LEU A 80 -2.57 -18.67 -14.10
C LEU A 80 -3.10 -18.67 -15.55
N LEU A 81 -2.99 -17.55 -16.24
CA LEU A 81 -3.52 -17.34 -17.58
C LEU A 81 -2.42 -17.31 -18.66
N GLU A 82 -1.28 -17.96 -18.41
CA GLU A 82 -0.13 -17.97 -19.34
C GLU A 82 -0.46 -18.52 -20.74
N ASN A 83 -1.51 -19.35 -20.82
CA ASN A 83 -1.98 -20.03 -22.04
C ASN A 83 -3.15 -19.30 -22.74
N VAL A 84 -3.68 -18.23 -22.14
CA VAL A 84 -4.85 -17.53 -22.67
C VAL A 84 -4.42 -16.55 -23.75
N ASP A 85 -4.96 -16.72 -24.94
CA ASP A 85 -4.67 -15.90 -26.11
C ASP A 85 -5.51 -14.62 -26.11
N ASN A 86 -6.76 -14.71 -25.66
CA ASN A 86 -7.74 -13.65 -25.85
C ASN A 86 -8.55 -13.38 -24.57
N ILE A 87 -8.58 -12.12 -24.14
CA ILE A 87 -9.42 -11.68 -23.03
C ILE A 87 -10.25 -10.47 -23.45
N TYR A 88 -11.57 -10.62 -23.36
CA TYR A 88 -12.52 -9.62 -23.81
C TYR A 88 -13.52 -9.28 -22.71
N ASN A 89 -13.89 -8.01 -22.60
CA ASN A 89 -15.04 -7.57 -21.82
C ASN A 89 -15.76 -6.42 -22.53
N SER A 90 -17.01 -6.65 -22.93
CA SER A 90 -17.84 -5.66 -23.62
C SER A 90 -18.54 -4.69 -22.67
N LYS A 91 -18.55 -4.98 -21.36
CA LYS A 91 -19.27 -4.22 -20.33
C LYS A 91 -18.35 -3.41 -19.43
N GLY A 92 -17.07 -3.77 -19.34
CA GLY A 92 -16.07 -3.10 -18.50
C GLY A 92 -14.65 -3.51 -18.86
N PRO A 93 -13.69 -3.41 -17.93
CA PRO A 93 -12.29 -3.76 -18.18
C PRO A 93 -12.12 -5.25 -18.46
N ALA A 94 -11.15 -5.61 -19.29
CA ALA A 94 -10.86 -7.01 -19.58
C ALA A 94 -10.12 -7.69 -18.41
N LEU A 95 -9.24 -6.95 -17.74
CA LEU A 95 -8.52 -7.39 -16.55
C LEU A 95 -8.71 -6.38 -15.43
N VAL A 96 -9.06 -6.88 -14.25
CA VAL A 96 -9.12 -6.08 -13.01
C VAL A 96 -8.27 -6.77 -11.95
N PHE A 97 -7.29 -6.05 -11.42
CA PHE A 97 -6.49 -6.47 -10.26
C PHE A 97 -6.86 -5.57 -9.09
N SER A 98 -7.35 -6.16 -8.01
CA SER A 98 -7.88 -5.43 -6.86
C SER A 98 -7.27 -5.93 -5.56
N GLN A 99 -6.71 -5.04 -4.76
CA GLN A 99 -6.24 -5.35 -3.39
C GLN A 99 -5.18 -6.45 -3.31
N ASN A 100 -4.44 -6.74 -4.38
CA ASN A 100 -3.34 -7.72 -4.34
C ASN A 100 -2.08 -7.06 -3.79
N LYS A 101 -1.89 -7.15 -2.46
CA LYS A 101 -0.86 -6.39 -1.72
C LYS A 101 0.58 -6.75 -2.08
N ARG A 102 0.80 -7.92 -2.67
CA ARG A 102 2.14 -8.46 -2.96
C ARG A 102 2.42 -8.65 -4.45
N LEU A 103 1.46 -8.37 -5.31
CA LEU A 103 1.58 -8.64 -6.74
C LEU A 103 2.69 -7.79 -7.36
N LYS A 104 3.68 -8.46 -7.97
CA LYS A 104 4.84 -7.84 -8.62
C LYS A 104 4.92 -8.19 -10.10
N ARG A 105 4.51 -9.40 -10.49
CA ARG A 105 4.63 -9.92 -11.85
C ARG A 105 3.28 -10.40 -12.38
N ILE A 106 2.98 -10.09 -13.64
CA ILE A 106 1.78 -10.53 -14.36
C ILE A 106 2.24 -11.17 -15.66
N LYS A 107 2.26 -12.50 -15.70
CA LYS A 107 2.78 -13.28 -16.82
C LYS A 107 1.63 -13.79 -17.68
N LEU A 108 1.45 -13.15 -18.84
CA LEU A 108 0.41 -13.47 -19.82
C LEU A 108 1.05 -13.81 -21.17
N ASN A 109 1.95 -14.79 -21.16
CA ASN A 109 2.90 -15.05 -22.25
C ASN A 109 2.23 -15.30 -23.62
N SER A 110 1.04 -15.90 -23.63
CA SER A 110 0.31 -16.20 -24.88
C SER A 110 -0.66 -15.08 -25.31
N LEU A 111 -0.82 -14.03 -24.51
CA LEU A 111 -1.86 -13.02 -24.72
C LEU A 111 -1.65 -12.27 -26.03
N ALA A 112 -2.52 -12.56 -26.99
CA ALA A 112 -2.56 -11.93 -28.30
C ALA A 112 -3.44 -10.69 -28.27
N ASN A 113 -4.65 -10.81 -27.71
CA ASN A 113 -5.68 -9.77 -27.75
C ASN A 113 -6.26 -9.48 -26.37
N LEU A 114 -6.27 -8.20 -26.00
CA LEU A 114 -6.83 -7.71 -24.75
C LEU A 114 -7.78 -6.55 -25.01
N ARG A 115 -9.07 -6.68 -24.71
CA ARG A 115 -10.00 -5.58 -25.00
C ARG A 115 -11.12 -5.47 -23.97
N GLY A 116 -11.10 -4.36 -23.24
CA GLY A 116 -12.18 -3.92 -22.35
C GLY A 116 -12.96 -2.74 -22.95
N LYS A 117 -14.11 -2.43 -22.36
CA LYS A 117 -14.87 -1.19 -22.59
C LYS A 117 -14.36 -0.10 -21.66
N GLY A 118 -14.02 1.06 -22.23
CA GLY A 118 -13.36 2.15 -21.50
C GLY A 118 -11.86 1.92 -21.50
N HIS A 119 -11.37 1.15 -20.53
CA HIS A 119 -9.97 0.75 -20.41
C HIS A 119 -9.79 -0.77 -20.49
N ALA A 120 -8.62 -1.24 -20.92
CA ALA A 120 -8.33 -2.67 -21.02
C ALA A 120 -7.99 -3.30 -19.67
N VAL A 121 -7.22 -2.58 -18.83
CA VAL A 121 -6.74 -3.06 -17.52
C VAL A 121 -7.09 -2.05 -16.42
N GLU A 122 -7.59 -2.51 -15.29
CA GLU A 122 -7.83 -1.69 -14.10
C GLU A 122 -7.06 -2.23 -12.89
N PHE A 123 -6.38 -1.34 -12.18
CA PHE A 123 -5.74 -1.63 -10.89
C PHE A 123 -6.45 -0.86 -9.79
N VAL A 124 -7.01 -1.55 -8.81
CA VAL A 124 -7.78 -0.96 -7.71
C VAL A 124 -7.09 -1.26 -6.39
N ASN A 125 -6.45 -0.25 -5.78
CA ASN A 125 -5.68 -0.42 -4.54
C ASN A 125 -4.70 -1.62 -4.61
N ASP A 126 -4.00 -1.73 -5.73
CA ASP A 126 -3.15 -2.88 -6.05
C ASP A 126 -1.67 -2.50 -6.00
N ASN A 127 -0.79 -3.46 -5.68
CA ASN A 127 0.65 -3.22 -5.60
C ASN A 127 1.34 -3.20 -6.98
N PHE A 128 0.76 -3.84 -8.00
CA PHE A 128 1.43 -4.01 -9.28
C PHE A 128 1.85 -2.69 -9.96
N PRO A 129 1.04 -1.60 -9.97
CA PRO A 129 1.48 -0.34 -10.55
C PRO A 129 2.78 0.21 -9.94
N SER A 130 2.94 0.10 -8.62
CA SER A 130 4.19 0.49 -7.93
C SER A 130 5.34 -0.43 -8.33
N ALA A 131 5.10 -1.75 -8.38
CA ALA A 131 6.11 -2.70 -8.82
C ALA A 131 6.57 -2.46 -10.27
N ALA A 132 5.66 -2.11 -11.17
CA ALA A 132 5.96 -1.76 -12.56
C ALA A 132 6.76 -0.45 -12.70
N TYR A 133 6.62 0.48 -11.75
CA TYR A 133 7.46 1.68 -11.70
C TYR A 133 8.88 1.36 -11.22
N GLU A 134 9.03 0.46 -10.25
CA GLU A 134 10.29 0.15 -9.58
C GLU A 134 11.14 -0.92 -10.31
N SER A 135 10.51 -1.82 -11.07
CA SER A 135 11.17 -2.96 -11.68
C SER A 135 11.01 -3.01 -13.20
N SER A 136 12.14 -3.17 -13.90
CA SER A 136 12.15 -3.34 -15.36
C SER A 136 11.39 -4.58 -15.84
N GLU A 137 11.35 -5.63 -15.03
CA GLU A 137 10.63 -6.86 -15.38
C GLU A 137 9.10 -6.66 -15.27
N SER A 138 8.64 -6.02 -14.20
CA SER A 138 7.23 -5.67 -14.00
C SER A 138 6.76 -4.66 -15.04
N LEU A 139 7.62 -3.72 -15.43
CA LEU A 139 7.36 -2.81 -16.54
C LEU A 139 7.24 -3.55 -17.88
N SER A 140 8.06 -4.59 -18.09
CA SER A 140 7.97 -5.44 -19.28
C SER A 140 6.61 -6.14 -19.36
N ASP A 141 6.17 -6.75 -18.27
CA ASP A 141 4.85 -7.38 -18.16
C ASP A 141 3.71 -6.39 -18.53
N LEU A 142 3.78 -5.15 -18.02
CA LEU A 142 2.81 -4.09 -18.34
C LEU A 142 2.81 -3.73 -19.83
N ARG A 143 4.00 -3.59 -20.44
CA ARG A 143 4.14 -3.29 -21.87
C ARG A 143 3.62 -4.41 -22.76
N GLU A 144 3.73 -5.67 -22.34
CA GLU A 144 3.17 -6.80 -23.08
C GLU A 144 1.64 -6.74 -23.10
N MET A 145 1.01 -6.44 -21.96
CA MET A 145 -0.43 -6.19 -21.90
C MET A 145 -0.85 -5.01 -22.78
N GLU A 146 -0.07 -3.93 -22.79
CA GLU A 146 -0.33 -2.77 -23.64
C GLU A 146 -0.28 -3.13 -25.13
N LYS A 147 0.74 -3.90 -25.55
CA LYS A 147 0.85 -4.40 -26.93
C LYS A 147 -0.36 -5.25 -27.33
N ALA A 148 -0.82 -6.16 -26.45
CA ALA A 148 -2.02 -6.96 -26.68
C ALA A 148 -3.28 -6.08 -26.80
N ALA A 149 -3.37 -5.01 -25.99
CA ALA A 149 -4.48 -4.08 -26.04
C ALA A 149 -4.51 -3.23 -27.32
N ASN A 150 -3.36 -2.74 -27.76
CA ASN A 150 -3.23 -1.95 -28.99
C ASN A 150 -3.54 -2.79 -30.23
N ARG A 151 -3.08 -4.04 -30.28
CA ARG A 151 -3.43 -5.01 -31.35
C ARG A 151 -4.94 -5.21 -31.47
N ALA A 152 -5.63 -5.40 -30.35
CA ALA A 152 -7.06 -5.69 -30.33
C ALA A 152 -7.96 -4.49 -30.72
N ASN A 153 -7.47 -3.26 -30.59
CA ASN A 153 -8.27 -2.04 -30.79
C ASN A 153 -7.82 -1.18 -31.98
N SER A 154 -6.81 -1.62 -32.75
CA SER A 154 -6.18 -0.82 -33.82
C SER A 154 -5.79 0.60 -33.37
N LYS A 155 -5.43 0.74 -32.08
CA LYS A 155 -5.08 2.03 -31.48
C LYS A 155 -3.58 2.29 -31.58
N PRO A 156 -3.15 3.57 -31.63
CA PRO A 156 -1.74 3.91 -31.55
C PRO A 156 -1.15 3.45 -30.22
N VAL A 157 0.17 3.25 -30.22
CA VAL A 157 0.98 2.99 -29.01
C VAL A 157 0.77 4.13 -28.01
N CYS A 158 0.69 3.83 -26.70
CA CYS A 158 0.39 4.78 -25.63
C CYS A 158 -1.04 5.36 -25.63
N SER A 159 -2.06 4.54 -25.89
CA SER A 159 -3.45 4.97 -25.76
C SER A 159 -3.80 5.25 -24.29
N PRO A 160 -4.46 6.38 -23.97
CA PRO A 160 -4.95 6.65 -22.60
C PRO A 160 -6.00 5.61 -22.15
N ASP A 161 -6.57 4.86 -23.09
CA ASP A 161 -7.59 3.84 -22.86
C ASP A 161 -6.98 2.46 -22.53
N PHE A 162 -5.67 2.36 -22.31
CA PHE A 162 -5.06 1.09 -21.93
C PHE A 162 -5.35 0.73 -20.48
N MET A 163 -5.03 1.64 -19.55
CA MET A 163 -4.97 1.32 -18.12
C MET A 163 -5.59 2.42 -17.27
N LYS A 164 -6.26 2.02 -16.19
CA LYS A 164 -6.72 2.90 -15.12
C LYS A 164 -6.18 2.44 -13.78
N ILE A 165 -5.65 3.37 -12.99
CA ILE A 165 -5.21 3.13 -11.62
C ILE A 165 -6.16 3.87 -10.68
N VAL A 166 -6.85 3.13 -9.83
CA VAL A 166 -7.71 3.65 -8.77
C VAL A 166 -6.96 3.43 -7.45
N LYS A 167 -6.41 4.51 -6.91
CA LYS A 167 -5.87 4.49 -5.55
C LYS A 167 -7.04 4.50 -4.56
N PRO A 168 -6.90 3.89 -3.37
CA PRO A 168 -7.86 4.16 -2.31
C PRO A 168 -7.90 5.67 -2.09
N GLU A 169 -9.06 6.22 -1.72
CA GLU A 169 -9.09 7.52 -1.08
C GLU A 169 -8.14 7.41 0.09
N THR A 170 -6.94 7.98 -0.07
CA THR A 170 -6.02 8.10 1.03
C THR A 170 -6.82 8.84 2.09
N GLU A 171 -6.90 8.27 3.29
CA GLU A 171 -6.89 9.10 4.48
C GLU A 171 -5.57 9.87 4.42
N GLU A 172 -5.47 10.83 3.50
CA GLU A 172 -4.53 11.91 3.61
C GLU A 172 -4.87 12.47 4.97
N SER A 173 -3.98 12.26 5.93
CA SER A 173 -4.08 12.90 7.23
C SER A 173 -4.39 14.34 6.93
N ASP A 174 -5.64 14.73 7.21
CA ASP A 174 -6.19 16.00 6.78
C ASP A 174 -5.14 17.08 7.07
N PRO A 175 -4.75 17.95 6.13
CA PRO A 175 -3.80 19.03 6.42
C PRO A 175 -4.14 19.76 7.73
N PHE A 176 -5.43 19.82 8.11
CA PHE A 176 -5.83 20.30 9.43
C PHE A 176 -5.30 19.44 10.60
N THR A 177 -5.29 18.11 10.51
CA THR A 177 -4.71 17.20 11.52
C THR A 177 -3.22 17.43 11.74
N ILE A 178 -2.44 17.60 10.66
CA ILE A 178 -1.00 17.93 10.76
C ILE A 178 -0.82 19.29 11.42
N VAL A 179 -1.62 20.29 11.02
CA VAL A 179 -1.62 21.62 11.62
C VAL A 179 -2.00 21.59 13.11
N PHE A 180 -3.02 20.83 13.49
CA PHE A 180 -3.43 20.64 14.89
C PHE A 180 -2.32 20.00 15.74
N LEU A 181 -1.62 19.00 15.20
CA LEU A 181 -0.47 18.38 15.88
C LEU A 181 0.66 19.38 16.13
N VAL A 182 0.98 20.22 15.14
CA VAL A 182 1.99 21.28 15.28
C VAL A 182 1.57 22.31 16.34
N PHE A 183 0.31 22.76 16.32
CA PHE A 183 -0.20 23.68 17.34
C PHE A 183 -0.17 23.08 18.74
N ALA A 184 -0.56 21.81 18.91
CA ALA A 184 -0.55 21.14 20.20
C ALA A 184 0.86 21.09 20.83
N VAL A 185 1.89 20.86 20.02
CA VAL A 185 3.29 20.88 20.47
C VAL A 185 3.70 22.29 20.90
N ILE A 186 3.32 23.33 20.13
CA ILE A 186 3.63 24.73 20.48
C ILE A 186 2.95 25.12 21.80
N PHE A 187 1.68 24.78 21.99
CA PHE A 187 0.96 25.06 23.24
C PHE A 187 1.63 24.38 24.44
N ALA A 188 2.02 23.12 24.31
CA ALA A 188 2.74 22.41 25.37
C ALA A 188 4.07 23.10 25.76
N ILE A 189 4.82 23.62 24.78
CA ILE A 189 6.06 24.38 25.04
C ILE A 189 5.76 25.69 25.78
N VAL A 190 4.73 26.41 25.37
CA VAL A 190 4.31 27.67 26.02
C VAL A 190 3.85 27.43 27.46
N ASP A 191 3.06 26.38 27.70
CA ASP A 191 2.58 26.02 29.04
C ASP A 191 3.74 25.66 29.98
N VAL A 192 4.73 24.91 29.50
CA VAL A 192 5.94 24.59 30.27
C VAL A 192 6.75 25.86 30.57
N ALA A 193 6.89 26.78 29.61
CA ALA A 193 7.59 28.04 29.81
C ALA A 193 6.89 28.94 30.83
N LEU A 194 5.56 29.04 30.76
CA LEU A 194 4.74 29.81 31.71
C LEU A 194 4.83 29.20 33.12
N ALA A 195 4.71 27.88 33.25
CA ALA A 195 4.89 27.19 34.52
C ALA A 195 6.28 27.45 35.13
N ALA A 196 7.34 27.39 34.31
CA ALA A 196 8.70 27.70 34.75
C ALA A 196 8.86 29.16 35.21
N LEU A 197 8.21 30.12 34.55
CA LEU A 197 8.22 31.53 34.94
C LEU A 197 7.48 31.75 36.27
N LEU A 198 6.31 31.13 36.44
CA LEU A 198 5.54 31.20 37.68
C LEU A 198 6.32 30.60 38.86
N ILE A 199 6.99 29.45 38.67
CA ILE A 199 7.87 28.84 39.68
C ILE A 199 9.04 29.78 40.02
N ARG A 200 9.66 30.44 39.03
CA ARG A 200 10.73 31.41 39.25
C ARG A 200 10.28 32.65 40.02
N GLN A 201 9.07 33.16 39.78
CA GLN A 201 8.54 34.29 40.55
C GLN A 201 8.21 33.89 41.99
N TYR A 202 7.61 32.71 42.18
CA TYR A 202 7.30 32.19 43.51
C TYR A 202 8.56 31.96 44.36
N THR A 203 9.60 31.37 43.78
CA THR A 203 10.89 31.14 44.47
C THR A 203 11.63 32.44 44.79
N LYS A 204 11.60 33.45 43.90
CA LYS A 204 12.14 34.79 44.20
C LYS A 204 11.44 35.45 45.38
N ASN A 205 10.11 35.42 45.41
CA ASN A 205 9.32 36.01 46.51
C ASN A 205 9.54 35.30 47.85
N LYS A 206 9.77 33.98 47.84
CA LYS A 206 10.11 33.21 49.06
C LYS A 206 11.52 33.53 49.57
N SER A 207 12.50 33.73 48.69
CA SER A 207 13.88 34.08 49.06
C SER A 207 14.07 35.55 49.52
N GLY A 208 13.12 36.44 49.19
CA GLY A 208 13.09 37.83 49.69
C GLY A 208 12.57 37.97 51.13
N GLY A 209 11.84 36.97 51.65
CA GLY A 209 11.27 36.97 52.99
C GLY A 209 12.25 36.56 54.11
N GLU A 210 13.38 35.94 53.77
CA GLU A 210 14.32 35.39 54.77
C GLU A 210 15.52 36.29 55.09
N LYS A 211 15.56 37.53 54.58
CA LYS A 211 16.59 38.53 54.95
C LYS A 211 16.16 39.52 56.04
N THR A 212 14.93 39.44 56.54
CA THR A 212 14.40 40.42 57.52
C THR A 212 14.09 39.83 58.91
N LYS A 213 14.76 38.73 59.31
CA LYS A 213 14.69 38.21 60.70
C LYS A 213 16.04 37.96 61.38
N LYS A 214 17.15 38.52 60.86
CA LYS A 214 18.48 38.44 61.53
C LYS A 214 19.09 39.79 61.97
N LYS A 215 18.28 40.87 62.05
CA LYS A 215 18.74 42.20 62.52
C LYS A 215 17.92 42.80 63.67
N LYS A 216 17.10 42.00 64.36
CA LYS A 216 16.45 42.34 65.65
C LYS A 216 16.66 41.19 66.63
N ASN A 217 17.88 41.08 67.17
CA ASN A 217 18.22 40.39 68.42
C ASN A 217 19.65 40.79 68.84
N LYS A 218 19.88 42.11 68.89
CA LYS A 218 21.11 42.70 69.45
C LYS A 218 20.80 44.07 70.07
N LYS A 219 19.85 44.11 70.98
CA LYS A 219 19.66 45.14 72.00
C LYS A 219 18.59 44.61 72.95
N GLU A 220 18.84 44.78 74.24
CA GLU A 220 18.06 44.24 75.36
C GLU A 220 18.39 42.79 75.71
N ASP A 221 19.62 42.57 76.17
CA ASP A 221 19.74 41.96 77.48
C ASP A 221 21.02 42.42 78.18
N LYS A 222 20.97 42.50 79.51
CA LYS A 222 22.02 42.94 80.47
C LYS A 222 22.03 44.41 80.86
N LYS A 223 21.03 44.77 81.69
CA LYS A 223 21.24 45.68 82.82
C LYS A 223 20.57 45.09 84.07
N GLY A 224 21.39 44.62 85.01
CA GLY A 224 20.96 44.36 86.39
C GLY A 224 21.44 43.04 86.99
N LYS A 225 22.61 43.03 87.65
CA LYS A 225 22.67 43.02 89.11
C LYS A 225 24.10 43.23 89.62
N LYS A 226 24.13 43.91 90.76
CA LYS A 226 25.24 44.51 91.47
C LYS A 226 25.83 43.55 92.51
N ASP A 227 27.10 43.81 92.80
CA ASP A 227 27.83 43.67 94.06
C ASP A 227 28.33 42.30 94.55
N GLY A 228 29.66 42.24 94.68
CA GLY A 228 30.39 41.15 95.31
C GLY A 228 31.92 41.35 95.37
N LYS A 229 32.36 42.22 96.29
CA LYS A 229 33.58 42.06 97.13
C LYS A 229 34.95 42.68 96.69
N LYS A 230 35.38 43.61 97.55
CA LYS A 230 36.73 44.16 97.82
C LYS A 230 37.88 43.13 97.87
N LYS A 231 39.07 43.55 97.40
CA LYS A 231 40.41 43.52 98.05
C LYS A 231 41.30 44.52 97.27
N GLU A 232 41.84 45.59 97.87
CA GLU A 232 43.17 45.66 98.52
C GLU A 232 44.27 45.06 97.61
N THR A 233 45.37 45.71 97.22
CA THR A 233 46.21 46.68 97.94
C THR A 233 47.14 47.44 96.97
N GLN A 234 47.55 48.61 97.46
CA GLN A 234 48.58 49.59 97.08
C GLN A 234 50.00 49.03 96.80
N LYS A 235 50.86 49.93 96.27
CA LYS A 235 52.35 49.98 96.24
C LYS A 235 53.01 49.58 94.92
N ASP A 236 54.07 50.23 94.45
CA ASP A 236 54.93 51.30 94.97
C ASP A 236 55.67 51.93 93.78
N LYS A 237 55.95 53.23 93.91
CA LYS A 237 57.02 54.05 93.29
C LYS A 237 57.04 54.31 91.79
#